data_AF-S2YAF9-F1
#
_entry.id   AF-S2YAF9-F1
#
_cell.length_a   1.000
_cell.length_b   1.000
_cell.length_c   1.000
_cell.angle_alpha   90.00
_cell.angle_beta   90.00
_cell.angle_gamma   90.00
#
_symmetry.space_group_name_H-M   'P 1'
#
loop_
_entity.id
_entity.type
_entity.pdbx_description
1 polymer ?
#
loop_
_entity_poly.entity_id
_entity_poly.type
_entity_poly.pdbx_seq_one_letter_code
_entity_poly.pdbx_strand_id
1 'polypeptide(L)'
;MIAHDCSNLDAATAEQHIAGYLVHCDWTPRDLTAGQMGLVHGPSKNKDSSFSLGPFLVTPDELEPKRSGKGYAPWMNAPCQRPALRRRQLGRDPLVVRRAAGTRLPRHHAAGR
;
A
#
# COMPACT_ATOMS: atom_id res chain seq x y z
N MET A 1 7.14 4.41 1.21
CA MET A 1 8.48 4.04 1.70
C MET A 1 8.89 5.01 2.79
N ILE A 2 9.63 4.54 3.80
CA ILE A 2 10.05 5.35 4.94
C ILE A 2 11.53 5.71 4.76
N ALA A 3 11.89 6.98 4.91
CA ALA A 3 13.25 7.49 4.70
C ALA A 3 14.15 7.36 5.94
N HIS A 4 13.57 7.50 7.13
CA HIS A 4 14.27 7.64 8.40
C HIS A 4 13.65 6.75 9.48
N ASP A 5 14.32 6.62 10.63
CA ASP A 5 13.70 6.01 11.81
C ASP A 5 12.35 6.70 12.08
N CYS A 6 11.34 5.88 12.37
CA CYS A 6 9.95 6.29 12.49
C CYS A 6 9.29 5.73 13.76
N SER A 7 10.07 5.47 14.79
CA SER A 7 9.56 5.04 16.09
C SER A 7 8.81 6.17 16.82
N ASN A 8 7.55 5.90 17.20
CA ASN A 8 6.71 6.80 18.00
C ASN A 8 6.54 8.22 17.43
N LEU A 9 6.25 8.32 16.12
CA LEU A 9 5.99 9.60 15.46
C LEU A 9 4.61 10.16 15.81
N ASP A 10 4.52 11.48 15.97
CA ASP A 10 3.24 12.16 16.05
C ASP A 10 2.56 12.19 14.68
N ALA A 11 1.24 12.39 14.67
CA ALA A 11 0.52 12.45 13.42
C ALA A 11 0.89 13.70 12.57
N ALA A 12 1.35 14.81 13.15
CA ALA A 12 1.65 16.00 12.37
C ALA A 12 2.98 15.88 11.58
N THR A 13 3.96 15.18 12.11
CA THR A 13 5.33 15.07 11.58
C THR A 13 5.57 13.82 10.75
N ALA A 14 4.78 12.75 10.92
CA ALA A 14 5.11 11.48 10.25
C ALA A 14 5.10 11.53 8.71
N GLU A 15 4.44 12.53 8.10
CA GLU A 15 4.49 12.72 6.64
C GLU A 15 5.89 13.12 6.16
N GLN A 16 6.66 13.82 6.99
CA GLN A 16 8.04 14.24 6.68
C GLN A 16 9.02 13.05 6.64
N HIS A 17 8.65 11.91 7.22
CA HIS A 17 9.46 10.70 7.21
C HIS A 17 9.19 9.80 5.99
N ILE A 18 8.26 10.19 5.11
CA ILE A 18 7.92 9.42 3.91
C ILE A 18 8.87 9.81 2.78
N ALA A 19 9.71 8.87 2.35
CA ALA A 19 10.61 9.04 1.21
C ALA A 19 9.83 9.20 -0.12
N GLY A 20 8.69 8.51 -0.22
CA GLY A 20 7.86 8.49 -1.41
C GLY A 20 6.85 7.35 -1.41
N TYR A 21 6.04 7.31 -2.46
CA TYR A 21 4.92 6.42 -2.67
C TYR A 21 5.17 5.54 -3.89
N LEU A 22 4.69 4.30 -3.82
CA LEU A 22 4.73 3.33 -4.92
C LEU A 22 3.31 2.88 -5.21
N VAL A 23 3.03 2.56 -6.47
CA VAL A 23 1.85 1.75 -6.79
C VAL A 23 2.08 0.36 -6.22
N HIS A 24 1.11 -0.15 -5.46
CA HIS A 24 1.19 -1.47 -4.85
C HIS A 24 -0.04 -2.28 -5.26
N CYS A 25 0.19 -3.37 -6.00
CA CYS A 25 -0.85 -4.31 -6.37
C CYS A 25 -0.79 -5.51 -5.42
N ASP A 26 -1.82 -5.64 -4.59
CA ASP A 26 -1.98 -6.75 -3.65
C ASP A 26 -2.87 -7.84 -4.27
N TRP A 27 -2.26 -8.77 -4.99
CA TRP A 27 -2.99 -9.85 -5.66
C TRP A 27 -3.56 -10.82 -4.62
N THR A 28 -4.80 -11.24 -4.84
CA THR A 28 -5.48 -12.12 -3.89
C THR A 28 -6.03 -13.34 -4.62
N PRO A 29 -5.48 -14.55 -4.38
CA PRO A 29 -6.05 -15.78 -4.93
C PRO A 29 -7.31 -16.12 -4.13
N ARG A 30 -8.47 -15.71 -4.65
CA ARG A 30 -9.76 -15.77 -3.92
C ARG A 30 -10.15 -17.20 -3.51
N ASP A 31 -9.79 -18.19 -4.32
CA ASP A 31 -10.09 -19.60 -4.04
C ASP A 31 -9.33 -20.10 -2.80
N LEU A 32 -8.04 -19.80 -2.71
CA LEU A 32 -7.21 -20.12 -1.55
C LEU A 32 -7.59 -19.28 -0.32
N THR A 33 -8.06 -18.05 -0.56
CA THR A 33 -8.53 -17.15 0.50
C THR A 33 -9.77 -17.69 1.17
N ALA A 34 -10.72 -18.24 0.41
CA ALA A 34 -11.96 -18.78 0.93
C ALA A 34 -11.72 -19.95 1.90
N GLY A 35 -10.77 -20.84 1.60
CA GLY A 35 -10.39 -21.95 2.48
C GLY A 35 -9.65 -21.54 3.77
N GLN A 36 -9.25 -20.27 3.89
CA GLN A 36 -8.60 -19.72 5.09
C GLN A 36 -9.57 -18.94 5.97
N MET A 37 -10.79 -18.69 5.50
CA MET A 37 -11.83 -18.03 6.29
C MET A 37 -12.23 -18.95 7.45
N GLY A 38 -11.92 -18.53 8.68
CA GLY A 38 -12.18 -19.30 9.91
C GLY A 38 -10.92 -19.75 10.66
N LEU A 39 -9.73 -19.53 10.10
CA LEU A 39 -8.47 -19.77 10.80
C LEU A 39 -8.12 -18.59 11.74
N VAL A 40 -7.51 -18.90 12.89
CA VAL A 40 -7.16 -17.91 13.93
C VAL A 40 -6.22 -16.81 13.42
N HIS A 41 -5.37 -17.14 12.44
CA HIS A 41 -4.34 -16.25 11.89
C HIS A 41 -4.80 -15.47 10.63
N GLY A 42 -6.08 -15.61 10.22
CA GLY A 42 -6.62 -14.93 9.04
C GLY A 42 -5.93 -15.33 7.72
N PRO A 43 -6.12 -14.54 6.64
CA PRO A 43 -5.49 -14.79 5.36
C PRO A 43 -3.99 -14.50 5.44
N SER A 44 -3.21 -15.55 5.66
CA SER A 44 -1.74 -15.47 5.78
C SER A 44 -1.08 -16.06 4.54
N LYS A 45 -1.26 -17.37 4.32
CA LYS A 45 -0.54 -18.12 3.28
C LYS A 45 -0.90 -17.70 1.85
N ASN A 46 -2.10 -17.16 1.63
CA ASN A 46 -2.53 -16.68 0.32
C ASN A 46 -1.86 -15.35 -0.10
N LYS A 47 -1.19 -14.66 0.85
CA LYS A 47 -0.61 -13.32 0.66
C LYS A 47 0.91 -13.32 0.60
N ASP A 48 1.56 -14.40 1.04
CA ASP A 48 3.02 -14.51 1.10
C ASP A 48 3.73 -14.42 -0.27
N SER A 49 3.01 -14.59 -1.38
CA SER A 49 3.63 -14.81 -2.69
C SER A 49 3.10 -13.91 -3.81
N SER A 50 2.24 -12.93 -3.54
CA SER A 50 1.51 -12.26 -4.62
C SER A 50 1.29 -10.76 -4.39
N PHE A 51 2.38 -10.00 -4.37
CA PHE A 51 2.31 -8.55 -4.55
C PHE A 51 3.21 -8.08 -5.69
N SER A 52 2.86 -6.95 -6.29
CA SER A 52 3.70 -6.27 -7.28
C SER A 52 3.83 -4.80 -6.92
N LEU A 53 5.02 -4.25 -7.13
CA LEU A 53 5.26 -2.82 -7.01
C LEU A 53 5.32 -2.18 -8.40
N GLY A 54 4.83 -0.95 -8.47
CA GLY A 54 5.09 -0.06 -9.59
C GLY A 54 6.59 0.23 -9.70
N PRO A 55 7.10 0.50 -10.91
CA PRO A 55 8.52 0.67 -11.16
C PRO A 55 9.10 2.00 -10.64
N PHE A 56 8.25 2.99 -10.37
CA PHE A 56 8.67 4.35 -10.02
C PHE A 56 8.23 4.73 -8.60
N LEU A 57 9.19 5.17 -7.79
CA LEU A 57 8.96 5.85 -6.53
C LEU A 57 8.59 7.30 -6.83
N VAL A 58 7.40 7.72 -6.40
CA VAL A 58 6.89 9.08 -6.57
C VAL A 58 7.06 9.83 -5.27
N THR A 59 7.66 11.02 -5.30
CA THR A 59 7.92 11.78 -4.07
C THR A 59 6.66 12.51 -3.56
N PRO A 60 6.59 12.92 -2.29
CA PRO A 60 5.44 13.66 -1.76
C PRO A 60 5.18 14.99 -2.49
N ASP A 61 6.23 15.71 -2.90
CA ASP A 61 6.13 16.98 -3.61
C ASP A 61 5.52 16.81 -5.02
N GLU A 62 5.84 15.73 -5.73
CA GLU A 62 5.22 15.38 -7.02
C GLU A 62 3.71 15.10 -6.89
N LEU A 63 3.25 14.64 -5.72
CA LEU A 63 1.85 14.31 -5.45
C LEU A 63 1.05 15.46 -4.84
N GLU A 64 1.69 16.53 -4.36
CA GLU A 64 1.02 17.66 -3.70
C GLU A 64 -0.12 18.28 -4.55
N PRO A 65 0.00 18.42 -5.89
CA PRO A 65 -1.10 18.92 -6.73
C PRO A 65 -2.34 18.00 -6.73
N LYS A 66 -2.23 16.75 -6.26
CA LYS A 66 -3.31 15.77 -6.16
C LYS A 66 -3.77 15.55 -4.71
N ARG A 67 -3.39 16.43 -3.78
CA ARG A 67 -3.78 16.32 -2.37
C ARG A 67 -5.28 16.47 -2.19
N SER A 68 -5.87 15.58 -1.40
CA SER A 68 -7.27 15.56 -1.04
C SER A 68 -7.40 15.18 0.44
N GLY A 69 -7.59 16.19 1.29
CA GLY A 69 -7.63 16.03 2.75
C GLY A 69 -6.33 15.45 3.31
N LYS A 70 -6.43 14.33 4.04
CA LYS A 70 -5.28 13.63 4.67
C LYS A 70 -4.56 12.64 3.72
N GLY A 71 -4.83 12.70 2.42
CA GLY A 71 -4.30 11.78 1.44
C GLY A 71 -4.23 12.37 0.04
N TYR A 72 -4.04 11.52 -0.96
CA TYR A 72 -3.97 11.91 -2.37
C TYR A 72 -5.04 11.19 -3.17
N ALA A 73 -5.54 11.85 -4.20
CA ALA A 73 -6.53 11.29 -5.12
C ALA A 73 -6.00 11.26 -6.58
N PRO A 74 -4.89 10.56 -6.87
CA PRO A 74 -4.47 10.33 -8.23
C PRO A 74 -5.49 9.43 -8.94
N TRP A 75 -5.67 9.69 -10.23
CA TRP A 75 -6.40 8.76 -11.08
C TRP A 75 -5.48 7.61 -11.49
N MET A 76 -6.03 6.39 -11.57
CA MET A 76 -5.28 5.20 -11.96
C MET A 76 -6.01 4.42 -13.05
N ASN A 77 -5.28 3.99 -14.07
CA ASN A 77 -5.71 2.97 -15.01
C ASN A 77 -5.18 1.61 -14.57
N ALA A 78 -6.07 0.63 -14.41
CA ALA A 78 -5.70 -0.76 -14.13
C ALA A 78 -6.19 -1.68 -15.27
N PRO A 79 -5.51 -1.71 -16.43
CA PRO A 79 -5.92 -2.60 -17.51
C PRO A 79 -5.69 -4.05 -17.08
N CYS A 80 -6.76 -4.87 -17.09
CA CYS A 80 -6.60 -6.30 -16.91
C CYS A 80 -6.05 -6.92 -18.20
N GLN A 81 -4.88 -7.55 -18.14
CA GLN A 81 -4.36 -8.36 -19.25
C GLN A 81 -5.20 -9.64 -19.34
N ARG A 82 -6.19 -9.63 -20.24
CA ARG A 82 -7.00 -10.81 -20.54
C ARG A 82 -6.43 -11.50 -21.78
N PRO A 83 -6.22 -12.83 -21.78
CA PRO A 83 -6.24 -13.59 -23.03
C PRO A 83 -7.64 -13.37 -23.65
N ALA A 84 -7.68 -12.98 -24.92
CA ALA A 84 -8.84 -12.47 -25.66
C ALA A 84 -10.23 -12.99 -25.24
N LEU A 85 -10.86 -12.37 -24.22
CA LEU A 85 -12.27 -12.57 -23.87
C LEU A 85 -12.86 -11.26 -23.32
N ARG A 86 -13.64 -10.60 -24.17
CA ARG A 86 -14.46 -9.38 -23.98
C ARG A 86 -13.80 -8.24 -23.16
N ARG A 87 -13.43 -7.16 -23.86
CA ARG A 87 -13.09 -5.86 -23.26
C ARG A 87 -14.28 -5.34 -22.44
N ARG A 88 -14.26 -5.51 -21.12
CA ARG A 88 -14.90 -4.58 -20.19
C ARG A 88 -13.81 -3.64 -19.70
N GLN A 89 -13.96 -2.35 -19.98
CA GLN A 89 -13.13 -1.32 -19.38
C GLN A 89 -13.50 -1.24 -17.90
N LEU A 90 -12.56 -1.52 -16.99
CA LEU A 90 -12.78 -1.20 -15.57
C LEU A 90 -12.88 0.33 -15.45
N GLY A 91 -13.76 0.78 -14.54
CA GLY A 91 -14.10 2.19 -14.34
C GLY A 91 -12.88 3.07 -14.00
N ARG A 92 -13.00 4.36 -14.29
CA ARG A 92 -12.00 5.41 -14.03
C ARG A 92 -12.13 5.93 -12.61
N ASP A 93 -11.99 5.05 -11.63
CA ASP A 93 -12.19 5.43 -10.23
C ASP A 93 -10.91 6.08 -9.67
N PRO A 94 -11.03 7.16 -8.87
CA PRO A 94 -9.89 7.78 -8.22
C PRO A 94 -9.30 6.80 -7.19
N LEU A 95 -7.98 6.60 -7.23
CA LEU A 95 -7.29 5.87 -6.18
C LEU A 95 -7.15 6.81 -4.99
N VAL A 96 -7.77 6.47 -3.86
CA VAL A 96 -7.61 7.23 -2.62
C VAL A 96 -6.46 6.63 -1.83
N VAL A 97 -5.32 7.30 -1.81
CA VAL A 97 -4.18 6.94 -0.95
C VAL A 97 -4.48 7.46 0.45
N ARG A 98 -4.84 6.56 1.37
CA ARG A 98 -5.06 6.89 2.78
C ARG A 98 -3.85 6.56 3.62
N ARG A 99 -3.51 7.47 4.51
CA ARG A 99 -2.49 7.28 5.53
C ARG A 99 -2.88 6.14 6.49
N ALA A 100 -1.97 5.18 6.69
CA ALA A 100 -2.11 4.21 7.77
C ALA A 100 -1.97 4.94 9.11
N ALA A 101 -2.98 4.85 9.96
CA ALA A 101 -2.95 5.43 11.30
C ALA A 101 -2.25 4.46 12.27
N GLY A 102 -1.17 4.92 12.91
CA GLY A 102 -0.62 4.38 14.14
C GLY A 102 -0.33 2.87 14.17
N THR A 103 0.86 2.46 13.76
CA THR A 103 1.41 1.14 14.10
C THR A 103 2.69 1.33 14.90
N ARG A 104 2.71 0.88 16.17
CA ARG A 104 3.93 0.84 16.98
C ARG A 104 4.79 -0.30 16.46
N LEU A 105 5.92 0.03 15.84
CA LEU A 105 6.94 -0.96 15.49
C LEU A 105 7.73 -1.35 16.76
N PRO A 106 8.14 -2.63 16.88
CA PRO A 106 8.82 -3.12 18.07
C PRO A 106 10.17 -2.43 18.29
N ARG A 107 10.48 -2.15 19.56
CA ARG A 107 11.76 -1.56 19.98
C ARG A 107 12.88 -2.56 19.73
N HIS A 108 13.85 -2.21 18.89
CA HIS A 108 15.13 -2.90 18.90
C HIS A 108 15.89 -2.48 20.17
N HIS A 109 16.07 -3.39 21.11
CA HIS A 109 17.08 -3.22 22.15
C HIS A 109 18.45 -3.23 21.46
N ALA A 110 19.07 -2.05 21.38
CA ALA A 110 20.49 -1.95 21.15
C ALA A 110 21.21 -2.61 22.34
N ALA A 111 21.65 -3.85 22.16
CA ALA A 111 22.60 -4.49 23.06
C ALA A 111 23.93 -3.74 22.90
N GLY A 112 24.23 -2.87 23.87
CA GLY A 112 25.45 -2.11 23.95
C GLY A 112 26.25 -2.51 25.18
N ARG A 113 27.40 -3.15 24.90
CA ARG A 113 28.60 -3.39 25.73
C ARG A 113 28.52 -4.49 26.79
#